data_AF-A0A9P6AA57-F1
#
_entry.id   AF-A0A9P6AA57-F1
#
_cell.length_a   1.000
_cell.length_b   1.000
_cell.length_c   1.000
_cell.angle_alpha   90.00
_cell.angle_beta   90.00
_cell.angle_gamma   90.00
#
_symmetry.space_group_name_H-M   'P 1'
#
loop_
_entity.id
_entity.type
_entity.pdbx_description
1 polymer ?
#
loop_
_entity_poly.entity_id
_entity_poly.type
_entity_poly.pdbx_seq_one_letter_code
_entity_poly.pdbx_strand_id
1 'polypeptide(L)'
;MLGLREGILKDLNARWVGRHVSNLRLEETELRVKGNMALHPDDDALTIRQWYNKNAKAEMRSAYIAIPTGMGKATKGTSFAVEIFVDMDLYLVRTREEEESELQTVGQKRKASGTRGASKRAKSLTSHAPLESCFDNGSTINSLPLVKPATTIYFTRIICTIDANTSAPSLSEADTVEAGLLERDELEVASSSEGRTKKLYGIIIEGQQYVAKKLVNAGEGLVEGGVPVATALKCLTTDIVRLMRLRSFMDQFYARAREYGAEVANLRVSDGFLIKVFETKPNNAEVNRPSVQAVYLVEPRRASTVAFKFTGTMSISSNRDKRTQTVLAFIHYVLQITACKYMFADMQGSLEILADQQQSVMVLFDPMTHTPEKLLGLGDHGLAGIQKFIKFHQCSTICRRLQLCGNERLASTCKHLQRGQATIRDNPYIDEEDELEYDQNHGSDKEE
;
A
#
# COMPACT_ATOMS: atom_id res chain seq x y z
N MET A 1 -3.42 5.23 -29.58
CA MET A 1 -4.48 4.27 -29.19
C MET A 1 -3.86 2.89 -29.23
N LEU A 2 -4.11 2.04 -28.22
CA LEU A 2 -3.57 0.68 -28.17
C LEU A 2 -4.26 -0.21 -29.21
N GLY A 3 -3.54 -1.23 -29.69
CA GLY A 3 -4.14 -2.31 -30.49
C GLY A 3 -5.18 -3.09 -29.67
N LEU A 4 -6.03 -3.87 -30.33
CA LEU A 4 -7.13 -4.61 -29.72
C LEU A 4 -6.63 -5.50 -28.58
N ARG A 5 -5.62 -6.33 -28.87
CA ARG A 5 -5.04 -7.26 -27.91
C ARG A 5 -4.32 -6.52 -26.77
N GLU A 6 -3.55 -5.48 -27.08
CA GLU A 6 -2.88 -4.66 -26.07
C GLU A 6 -3.86 -3.98 -25.11
N GLY A 7 -4.95 -3.40 -25.64
CA GLY A 7 -5.98 -2.76 -24.84
C GLY A 7 -6.66 -3.75 -23.89
N ILE A 8 -7.05 -4.92 -24.40
CA ILE A 8 -7.67 -5.97 -23.61
C ILE A 8 -6.70 -6.52 -22.54
N LEU A 9 -5.45 -6.78 -22.91
CA LEU A 9 -4.44 -7.27 -21.95
C LEU A 9 -4.14 -6.25 -20.88
N LYS A 10 -4.11 -4.95 -21.19
CA LYS A 10 -3.92 -3.89 -20.19
C LYS A 10 -4.99 -3.97 -19.10
N ASP A 11 -6.25 -4.12 -19.50
CA ASP A 11 -7.39 -4.22 -18.57
C ASP A 11 -7.39 -5.55 -17.80
N LEU A 12 -7.09 -6.66 -18.48
CA LEU A 12 -6.99 -7.99 -17.85
C LEU A 12 -5.85 -8.02 -16.82
N ASN A 13 -4.69 -7.45 -17.16
CA ASN A 13 -3.51 -7.48 -16.31
C ASN A 13 -3.74 -6.81 -14.96
N ALA A 14 -4.58 -5.77 -14.89
CA ALA A 14 -4.96 -5.14 -13.62
C ALA A 14 -5.57 -6.13 -12.61
N ARG A 15 -6.26 -7.18 -13.09
CA ARG A 15 -6.85 -8.25 -12.27
C ARG A 15 -5.92 -9.45 -12.14
N TRP A 16 -5.23 -9.82 -13.22
CA TRP A 16 -4.30 -10.95 -13.28
C TRP A 16 -3.20 -10.86 -12.21
N VAL A 17 -2.58 -9.69 -12.07
CA VAL A 17 -1.47 -9.47 -11.11
C VAL A 17 -1.88 -9.60 -9.65
N GLY A 18 -3.19 -9.63 -9.36
CA GLY A 18 -3.68 -9.92 -8.01
C GLY A 18 -3.59 -11.40 -7.62
N ARG A 19 -3.30 -12.29 -8.57
CA ARG A 19 -3.20 -13.75 -8.35
C ARG A 19 -1.91 -14.36 -8.88
N HIS A 20 -1.23 -13.66 -9.77
CA HIS A 20 -0.05 -14.16 -10.49
C HIS A 20 1.15 -13.23 -10.29
N VAL A 21 2.35 -13.76 -10.50
CA VAL A 21 3.64 -13.10 -10.22
C VAL A 21 4.03 -12.03 -11.25
N SER A 22 3.48 -12.10 -12.46
CA SER A 22 3.84 -11.18 -13.55
C SER A 22 2.63 -10.86 -14.42
N ASN A 23 2.77 -9.83 -15.25
CA ASN A 23 1.78 -9.50 -16.28
C ASN A 23 1.83 -10.57 -17.38
N LEU A 24 0.70 -10.81 -18.02
CA LEU A 24 0.64 -11.48 -19.32
C LEU A 24 1.27 -10.59 -20.39
N ARG A 25 2.05 -11.21 -21.28
CA ARG A 25 2.63 -10.56 -22.45
C ARG A 25 1.87 -10.94 -23.73
N LEU A 26 2.08 -10.16 -24.79
CA LEU A 26 1.42 -10.39 -26.08
C LEU A 26 1.81 -11.75 -26.66
N GLU A 27 3.08 -12.11 -26.56
CA GLU A 27 3.61 -13.39 -27.04
C GLU A 27 3.09 -14.62 -26.28
N GLU A 28 2.49 -14.43 -25.10
CA GLU A 28 1.92 -15.49 -24.26
C GLU A 28 0.41 -15.63 -24.44
N THR A 29 -0.19 -14.76 -25.26
CA THR A 29 -1.64 -14.64 -25.31
C THR A 29 -2.14 -14.57 -26.73
N GLU A 30 -3.28 -15.21 -26.94
CA GLU A 30 -3.98 -15.23 -28.21
C GLU A 30 -5.44 -14.87 -27.97
N LEU A 31 -5.95 -13.91 -28.74
CA LEU A 31 -7.37 -13.60 -28.72
C LEU A 31 -8.14 -14.59 -29.58
N ARG A 32 -9.20 -15.14 -29.00
CA ARG A 32 -10.11 -16.07 -29.65
C ARG A 32 -11.53 -15.55 -29.58
N VAL A 33 -12.31 -15.82 -30.61
CA VAL A 33 -13.76 -15.58 -30.62
C VAL A 33 -14.52 -16.89 -30.41
N LYS A 34 -15.85 -16.81 -30.43
CA LYS A 34 -16.74 -17.94 -30.21
C LYS A 34 -16.32 -19.15 -31.06
N GLY A 35 -16.28 -20.32 -30.42
CA GLY A 35 -15.85 -21.55 -31.07
C GLY A 35 -14.34 -21.73 -31.08
N ASN A 36 -13.60 -21.03 -30.21
CA ASN A 36 -12.16 -21.15 -30.08
C ASN A 36 -11.41 -20.78 -31.38
N MET A 37 -11.97 -19.83 -32.15
CA MET A 37 -11.38 -19.37 -33.40
C MET A 37 -10.37 -18.26 -33.10
N ALA A 38 -9.12 -18.47 -33.52
CA ALA A 38 -8.08 -17.45 -33.50
C ALA A 38 -8.48 -16.22 -34.31
N LEU A 39 -8.17 -15.03 -33.80
CA LEU A 39 -8.24 -13.81 -34.60
C LEU A 39 -7.17 -13.81 -35.70
N HIS A 40 -7.47 -13.12 -36.80
CA HIS A 40 -6.47 -12.92 -37.84
C HIS A 40 -5.35 -12.01 -37.31
N PRO A 41 -4.06 -12.23 -37.60
CA PRO A 41 -2.97 -11.39 -37.08
C PRO A 41 -3.14 -9.89 -37.37
N ASP A 42 -3.67 -9.54 -38.54
CA ASP A 42 -3.98 -8.14 -38.90
C ASP A 42 -5.04 -7.49 -38.00
N ASP A 43 -5.86 -8.27 -37.30
CA ASP A 43 -6.87 -7.77 -36.37
C ASP A 43 -6.25 -7.26 -35.06
N ASP A 44 -5.07 -7.75 -34.67
CA ASP A 44 -4.40 -7.35 -33.43
C ASP A 44 -4.00 -5.87 -33.43
N ALA A 45 -3.61 -5.36 -34.61
CA ALA A 45 -3.20 -3.97 -34.80
C ALA A 45 -4.40 -3.00 -34.83
N LEU A 46 -5.61 -3.50 -35.02
CA LEU A 46 -6.81 -2.66 -35.03
C LEU A 46 -7.14 -2.19 -33.63
N THR A 47 -7.63 -0.96 -33.49
CA THR A 47 -8.28 -0.54 -32.23
C THR A 47 -9.56 -1.34 -32.00
N ILE A 48 -10.04 -1.40 -30.75
CA ILE A 48 -11.33 -2.03 -30.38
C ILE A 48 -12.47 -1.57 -31.31
N ARG A 49 -12.53 -0.26 -31.61
CA ARG A 49 -13.55 0.33 -32.47
C ARG A 49 -13.42 -0.10 -33.93
N GLN A 50 -12.20 -0.12 -34.46
CA GLN A 50 -11.95 -0.54 -35.84
C GLN A 50 -12.26 -2.02 -36.04
N TRP A 51 -11.84 -2.87 -35.10
CA TRP A 51 -12.14 -4.30 -35.12
C TRP A 51 -13.64 -4.57 -35.06
N TYR A 52 -14.36 -3.88 -34.16
CA TYR A 52 -15.82 -3.97 -34.08
C TYR A 52 -16.48 -3.57 -35.41
N ASN A 53 -16.10 -2.42 -35.97
CA ASN A 53 -16.67 -1.94 -37.24
C ASN A 53 -16.38 -2.87 -38.42
N LYS A 54 -15.18 -3.48 -38.47
CA LYS A 54 -14.80 -4.48 -39.48
C LYS A 54 -15.71 -5.71 -39.40
N ASN A 55 -15.96 -6.21 -38.20
CA ASN A 55 -16.62 -7.49 -37.96
C ASN A 55 -18.14 -7.39 -37.68
N ALA A 56 -18.68 -6.18 -37.55
CA ALA A 56 -20.12 -5.95 -37.33
C ALA A 56 -20.99 -6.14 -38.59
N LYS A 57 -20.37 -6.34 -39.75
CA LYS A 57 -21.05 -6.65 -41.01
C LYS A 57 -21.78 -7.99 -40.91
N ALA A 58 -22.97 -8.08 -41.51
CA ALA A 58 -23.92 -9.19 -41.32
C ALA A 58 -23.30 -10.59 -41.51
N GLU A 59 -22.41 -10.74 -42.49
CA GLU A 59 -21.78 -12.03 -42.84
C GLU A 59 -20.84 -12.57 -41.76
N MET A 60 -20.08 -11.69 -41.10
CA MET A 60 -19.07 -12.08 -40.10
C MET A 60 -19.57 -11.92 -38.66
N ARG A 61 -20.68 -11.20 -38.48
CA ARG A 61 -21.20 -10.83 -37.16
C ARG A 61 -21.46 -12.03 -36.26
N SER A 62 -22.02 -13.12 -36.79
CA SER A 62 -22.37 -14.31 -35.99
C SER A 62 -21.14 -15.07 -35.49
N ALA A 63 -20.01 -15.00 -36.21
CA ALA A 63 -18.76 -15.65 -35.85
C ALA A 63 -17.93 -14.80 -34.86
N TYR A 64 -17.82 -13.50 -35.11
CA TYR A 64 -16.90 -12.63 -34.37
C TYR A 64 -17.59 -11.79 -33.29
N ILE A 65 -18.86 -11.42 -33.47
CA ILE A 65 -19.62 -10.59 -32.53
C ILE A 65 -20.69 -11.45 -31.86
N ALA A 66 -20.23 -12.39 -31.05
CA ALA A 66 -21.11 -13.15 -30.18
C ALA A 66 -21.53 -12.27 -28.99
N ILE A 67 -22.84 -12.07 -28.84
CA ILE A 67 -23.39 -11.45 -27.64
C ILE A 67 -23.36 -12.52 -26.53
N PRO A 68 -22.67 -12.28 -25.40
CA PRO A 68 -22.60 -13.25 -24.33
C PRO A 68 -24.01 -13.58 -23.80
N THR A 69 -24.36 -14.87 -23.83
CA THR A 69 -25.63 -15.37 -23.28
C THR A 69 -25.66 -15.13 -21.78
N GLY A 70 -26.66 -14.39 -21.28
CA GLY A 70 -26.83 -14.11 -19.85
C GLY A 70 -26.50 -12.69 -19.42
N MET A 71 -25.97 -11.84 -20.30
CA MET A 71 -26.02 -10.39 -20.06
C MET A 71 -27.47 -9.93 -20.30
N GLY A 72 -28.22 -9.68 -19.24
CA GLY A 72 -29.61 -9.22 -19.33
C GLY A 72 -29.78 -7.93 -20.15
N LYS A 73 -31.03 -7.48 -20.36
CA LYS A 73 -31.41 -6.26 -21.12
C LYS A 73 -30.73 -4.94 -20.69
N ALA A 74 -29.83 -4.97 -19.72
CA ALA A 74 -29.21 -3.83 -19.04
C ALA A 74 -28.03 -3.20 -19.80
N THR A 75 -27.41 -3.86 -20.78
CA THR A 75 -26.36 -3.20 -21.59
C THR A 75 -26.97 -2.48 -22.79
N LYS A 76 -27.39 -1.22 -22.60
CA LYS A 76 -27.63 -0.30 -23.72
C LYS A 76 -26.28 -0.01 -24.39
N GLY A 77 -25.99 -0.66 -25.52
CA GLY A 77 -24.77 -0.40 -26.28
C GLY A 77 -24.35 -1.56 -27.18
N THR A 78 -23.26 -1.34 -27.94
CA THR A 78 -22.60 -2.38 -28.74
C THR A 78 -21.62 -3.15 -27.87
N SER A 79 -21.87 -4.45 -27.67
CA SER A 79 -20.99 -5.35 -26.91
C SER A 79 -20.57 -6.55 -27.76
N PHE A 80 -19.45 -7.16 -27.38
CA PHE A 80 -18.93 -8.41 -27.94
C PHE A 80 -18.17 -9.17 -26.85
N ALA A 81 -18.02 -10.47 -27.02
CA ALA A 81 -17.21 -11.32 -26.15
C ALA A 81 -16.00 -11.87 -26.91
N VAL A 82 -14.85 -11.84 -26.26
CA VAL A 82 -13.61 -12.50 -26.71
C VAL A 82 -13.07 -13.34 -25.56
N GLU A 83 -12.42 -14.43 -25.92
CA GLU A 83 -11.69 -15.32 -25.03
C GLU A 83 -10.19 -14.99 -25.16
N ILE A 84 -9.48 -15.00 -24.03
CA ILE A 84 -8.01 -14.86 -24.03
C ILE A 84 -7.47 -16.24 -23.73
N PHE A 85 -6.83 -16.84 -24.72
CA PHE A 85 -6.03 -18.03 -24.52
C PHE A 85 -4.67 -17.61 -23.98
N VAL A 86 -4.22 -18.24 -22.89
CA VAL A 86 -2.92 -18.00 -22.27
C VAL A 86 -2.07 -19.26 -22.49
N ASP A 87 -0.95 -19.08 -23.17
CA ASP A 87 0.11 -20.09 -23.23
C ASP A 87 0.80 -20.14 -21.87
N MET A 88 0.35 -21.09 -21.04
CA MET A 88 0.89 -21.25 -19.69
C MET A 88 2.35 -21.71 -19.70
N ASP A 89 2.79 -22.45 -20.71
CA ASP A 89 4.17 -22.93 -20.78
C ASP A 89 5.11 -21.75 -21.02
N LEU A 90 4.79 -20.86 -21.98
CA LEU A 90 5.56 -19.63 -22.21
C LEU A 90 5.57 -18.72 -20.97
N TYR A 91 4.42 -18.59 -20.31
CA TYR A 91 4.30 -17.80 -19.08
C TYR A 91 5.15 -18.37 -17.94
N LEU A 92 5.08 -19.69 -17.71
CA LEU A 92 5.79 -20.37 -16.63
C LEU A 92 7.30 -20.39 -16.88
N VAL A 93 7.74 -20.62 -18.13
CA VAL A 93 9.16 -20.53 -18.53
C VAL A 93 9.73 -19.15 -18.25
N ARG A 94 9.00 -18.08 -18.61
CA ARG A 94 9.46 -16.71 -18.37
C ARG A 94 9.49 -16.37 -16.88
N THR A 95 8.46 -16.77 -16.15
CA THR A 95 8.31 -16.43 -14.74
C THR A 95 9.08 -17.37 -13.81
N ARG A 96 9.58 -18.49 -14.32
CA ARG A 96 10.29 -19.55 -13.57
C ARG A 96 9.45 -20.09 -12.40
N GLU A 97 8.13 -20.17 -12.56
CA GLU A 97 7.25 -20.76 -11.54
C GLU A 97 7.36 -22.29 -11.50
N GLU A 98 7.75 -22.94 -12.62
CA GLU A 98 7.84 -24.40 -12.74
C GLU A 98 8.82 -25.04 -11.74
N GLU A 99 10.01 -24.45 -11.55
CA GLU A 99 11.06 -25.02 -10.69
C GLU A 99 10.66 -25.08 -9.21
N GLU A 100 9.78 -24.19 -8.73
CA GLU A 100 9.38 -24.16 -7.33
C GLU A 100 8.15 -25.04 -7.02
N SER A 101 7.27 -25.26 -8.01
CA SER A 101 6.07 -26.07 -7.80
C SER A 101 6.40 -27.57 -7.66
N GLU A 102 7.36 -28.07 -8.44
CA GLU A 102 7.75 -29.49 -8.39
C GLU A 102 8.41 -29.87 -7.06
N LEU A 103 9.12 -28.94 -6.42
CA LEU A 103 9.74 -29.16 -5.11
C LEU A 103 8.72 -29.31 -3.95
N GLN A 104 7.45 -28.94 -4.14
CA GLN A 104 6.41 -29.06 -3.09
C GLN A 104 5.45 -30.24 -3.28
N THR A 105 5.38 -30.85 -4.46
CA THR A 105 4.42 -31.94 -4.74
C THR A 105 4.99 -33.36 -4.65
N VAL A 106 6.31 -33.54 -4.49
CA VAL A 106 6.92 -34.86 -4.29
C VAL A 106 6.84 -35.27 -2.82
N GLY A 107 5.66 -35.63 -2.32
CA GLY A 107 5.56 -36.01 -0.90
C GLY A 107 4.24 -36.55 -0.35
N GLN A 108 3.15 -36.61 -1.11
CA GLN A 108 1.91 -37.24 -0.62
C GLN A 108 1.38 -38.31 -1.58
N LYS A 109 2.05 -39.48 -1.56
CA LYS A 109 1.43 -40.75 -1.93
C LYS A 109 0.27 -41.01 -0.97
N ARG A 110 -0.94 -40.61 -1.37
CA ARG A 110 -2.17 -41.02 -0.70
C ARG A 110 -2.33 -42.53 -0.91
N LYS A 111 -2.20 -43.30 0.17
CA LYS A 111 -2.61 -44.70 0.22
C LYS A 111 -4.10 -44.76 -0.09
N ALA A 112 -4.44 -45.43 -1.19
CA ALA A 112 -5.79 -45.81 -1.51
C ALA A 112 -6.23 -46.93 -0.56
N SER A 113 -7.29 -46.69 0.22
CA SER A 113 -8.20 -47.73 0.70
C SER A 113 -9.45 -47.06 1.26
N GLY A 114 -10.63 -47.54 0.85
CA GLY A 114 -11.83 -47.42 1.69
C GLY A 114 -12.97 -46.55 1.14
N THR A 115 -13.82 -47.21 0.36
CA THR A 115 -15.29 -47.14 0.45
C THR A 115 -16.01 -45.92 -0.15
N ARG A 116 -16.83 -46.25 -1.15
CA ARG A 116 -17.76 -45.40 -1.90
C ARG A 116 -18.77 -44.71 -0.96
N GLY A 117 -18.63 -43.40 -0.81
CA GLY A 117 -19.70 -42.50 -0.38
C GLY A 117 -20.00 -41.51 -1.50
N ALA A 118 -21.20 -41.57 -2.08
CA ALA A 118 -21.63 -40.70 -3.16
C ALA A 118 -21.79 -39.25 -2.66
N SER A 119 -20.70 -38.49 -2.66
CA SER A 119 -20.75 -37.04 -2.46
C SER A 119 -20.99 -36.36 -3.81
N LYS A 120 -22.22 -35.89 -4.02
CA LYS A 120 -22.57 -34.96 -5.10
C LYS A 120 -21.80 -33.66 -4.89
N ARG A 121 -20.57 -33.60 -5.40
CA ARG A 121 -19.77 -32.37 -5.42
C ARG A 121 -20.46 -31.40 -6.38
N ALA A 122 -21.14 -30.41 -5.81
CA ALA A 122 -21.75 -29.32 -6.56
C ALA A 122 -20.67 -28.67 -7.43
N LYS A 123 -20.85 -28.72 -8.75
CA LYS A 123 -20.05 -27.96 -9.70
C LYS A 123 -20.25 -26.48 -9.36
N SER A 124 -19.22 -25.84 -8.84
CA SER A 124 -19.15 -24.39 -8.69
C SER A 124 -19.17 -23.77 -10.08
N LEU A 125 -20.38 -23.53 -10.58
CA LEU A 125 -20.62 -22.65 -11.72
C LEU A 125 -20.21 -21.26 -11.25
N THR A 126 -19.11 -20.75 -11.81
CA THR A 126 -18.72 -19.35 -11.74
C THR A 126 -19.80 -18.50 -12.39
N SER A 127 -20.91 -18.26 -11.69
CA SER A 127 -21.88 -17.25 -12.10
C SER A 127 -21.20 -15.91 -11.91
N HIS A 128 -20.89 -15.24 -13.02
CA HIS A 128 -20.49 -13.85 -12.98
C HIS A 128 -21.60 -13.07 -12.26
N ALA A 129 -21.28 -12.51 -11.10
CA ALA A 129 -22.22 -11.67 -10.37
C ALA A 129 -22.72 -10.56 -11.31
N PRO A 130 -24.03 -10.27 -11.35
CA PRO A 130 -24.57 -9.20 -12.16
C PRO A 130 -23.87 -7.88 -11.84
N LEU A 131 -23.71 -7.00 -12.84
CA LEU A 131 -23.17 -5.66 -12.62
C LEU A 131 -24.09 -4.90 -11.66
N GLU A 132 -23.58 -4.58 -10.48
CA GLU A 132 -24.25 -3.72 -9.52
C GLU A 132 -23.96 -2.27 -9.89
N SER A 133 -25.02 -1.49 -10.09
CA SER A 133 -24.90 -0.04 -10.30
C SER A 133 -24.46 0.61 -8.99
N CYS A 134 -23.25 1.16 -8.93
CA CYS A 134 -22.81 2.01 -7.81
C CYS A 134 -23.47 3.41 -7.86
N PHE A 135 -24.20 3.73 -8.94
CA PHE A 135 -25.01 4.93 -9.00
C PHE A 135 -26.26 4.72 -8.16
N ASP A 136 -26.32 5.41 -7.02
CA ASP A 136 -27.54 5.51 -6.22
C ASP A 136 -28.54 6.36 -7.01
N ASN A 137 -29.52 5.69 -7.62
CA ASN A 137 -30.38 6.25 -8.66
C ASN A 137 -31.44 7.22 -8.10
N GLY A 138 -31.25 7.72 -6.87
CA GLY A 138 -32.19 8.59 -6.17
C GLY A 138 -33.59 7.98 -5.98
N SER A 139 -33.77 6.68 -6.27
CA SER A 139 -35.09 6.05 -6.28
C SER A 139 -35.67 5.83 -4.88
N THR A 140 -34.91 6.15 -3.84
CA THR A 140 -35.35 6.23 -2.45
C THR A 140 -34.63 7.38 -1.74
N ILE A 141 -34.95 8.64 -2.07
CA ILE A 141 -34.59 9.82 -1.24
C ILE A 141 -35.41 9.82 0.08
N ASN A 142 -35.67 8.64 0.65
CA ASN A 142 -36.31 8.52 1.97
C ASN A 142 -35.30 8.74 3.09
N SER A 143 -33.99 8.71 2.81
CA SER A 143 -32.95 9.14 3.73
C SER A 143 -32.29 10.41 3.19
N LEU A 144 -32.43 11.51 3.92
CA LEU A 144 -31.61 12.70 3.71
C LEU A 144 -30.13 12.30 3.83
N PRO A 145 -29.23 12.88 3.01
CA PRO A 145 -27.79 12.63 3.16
C PRO A 145 -27.39 12.93 4.60
N LEU A 146 -26.66 11.99 5.22
CA LEU A 146 -26.22 12.11 6.60
C LEU A 146 -25.30 13.33 6.73
N VAL A 147 -25.80 14.40 7.35
CA VAL A 147 -25.00 15.57 7.70
C VAL A 147 -24.21 15.24 8.96
N LYS A 148 -22.91 15.02 8.81
CA LYS A 148 -22.03 14.81 9.95
C LYS A 148 -21.70 16.15 10.63
N PRO A 149 -21.75 16.23 11.97
CA PRO A 149 -21.34 17.44 12.66
C PRO A 149 -19.83 17.65 12.51
N ALA A 150 -19.44 18.88 12.20
CA ALA A 150 -18.04 19.29 12.09
C ALA A 150 -17.79 20.58 12.88
N THR A 151 -16.54 20.79 13.27
CA THR A 151 -16.08 21.99 13.97
C THR A 151 -14.99 22.67 13.15
N THR A 152 -15.05 24.00 13.06
CA THR A 152 -13.95 24.78 12.47
C THR A 152 -12.74 24.73 13.41
N ILE A 153 -11.60 24.35 12.86
CA ILE A 153 -10.31 24.33 13.57
C ILE A 153 -9.33 25.28 12.90
N TYR A 154 -8.38 25.80 13.68
CA TYR A 154 -7.26 26.61 13.21
C TYR A 154 -5.96 25.88 13.47
N PHE A 155 -5.05 25.85 12.50
CA PHE A 155 -3.83 25.07 12.62
C PHE A 155 -2.65 25.60 11.80
N THR A 156 -1.43 25.26 12.19
CA THR A 156 -0.23 25.32 11.34
C THR A 156 0.08 23.94 10.77
N ARG A 157 0.66 23.89 9.57
CA ARG A 157 1.16 22.64 8.95
C ARG A 157 2.63 22.42 9.28
N ILE A 158 3.00 21.16 9.49
CA ILE A 158 4.40 20.74 9.52
C ILE A 158 4.64 19.79 8.34
N ILE A 159 5.56 20.17 7.48
CA ILE A 159 5.96 19.43 6.28
C ILE A 159 7.27 18.72 6.58
N CYS A 160 7.32 17.43 6.24
CA CYS A 160 8.53 16.63 6.33
C CYS A 160 9.09 16.36 4.92
N THR A 161 10.38 16.61 4.73
CA THR A 161 11.11 16.28 3.50
C THR A 161 12.26 15.32 3.81
N ILE A 162 12.60 14.43 2.88
CA ILE A 162 13.76 13.53 3.00
C ILE A 162 14.81 13.95 1.99
N ASP A 163 16.03 14.19 2.47
CA ASP A 163 17.17 14.40 1.57
C ASP A 163 17.45 13.14 0.74
N ALA A 164 17.53 13.29 -0.58
CA ALA A 164 17.62 12.15 -1.49
C ALA A 164 18.94 11.36 -1.36
N ASN A 165 20.01 12.00 -0.87
CA ASN A 165 21.34 11.38 -0.80
C ASN A 165 21.59 10.72 0.55
N THR A 166 21.21 11.38 1.63
CA THR A 166 21.49 10.96 3.02
C THR A 166 20.31 10.25 3.67
N SER A 167 19.10 10.36 3.09
CA SER A 167 17.85 9.90 3.72
C SER A 167 17.56 10.55 5.08
N ALA A 168 18.19 11.69 5.36
CA ALA A 168 17.95 12.49 6.55
C ALA A 168 16.63 13.26 6.43
N PRO A 169 15.78 13.25 7.46
CA PRO A 169 14.56 14.04 7.48
C PRO A 169 14.83 15.50 7.85
N SER A 170 14.07 16.41 7.24
CA SER A 170 13.93 17.80 7.67
C SER A 170 12.45 18.11 7.91
N LEU A 171 12.16 18.89 8.95
CA LEU A 171 10.82 19.31 9.33
C LEU A 171 10.75 20.84 9.24
N SER A 172 9.72 21.34 8.57
CA SER A 172 9.44 22.77 8.46
C SER A 172 8.01 23.02 8.89
N GLU A 173 7.81 23.98 9.80
CA GLU A 173 6.49 24.43 10.21
C GLU A 173 6.13 25.68 9.40
N ALA A 174 4.91 25.71 8.86
CA ALA A 174 4.41 26.86 8.13
C ALA A 174 4.07 27.99 9.11
N ASP A 175 4.49 29.21 8.77
CA ASP A 175 4.19 30.41 9.58
C ASP A 175 2.73 30.87 9.46
N THR A 176 2.01 30.36 8.46
CA THR A 176 0.61 30.73 8.20
C THR A 176 -0.34 29.83 8.96
N VAL A 177 -1.31 30.45 9.64
CA VAL A 177 -2.44 29.74 10.26
C VAL A 177 -3.51 29.49 9.20
N GLU A 178 -3.86 28.23 9.03
CA GLU A 178 -4.93 27.77 8.15
C GLU A 178 -6.20 27.43 8.96
N ALA A 179 -7.31 27.26 8.24
CA ALA A 179 -8.56 26.80 8.81
C ALA A 179 -9.10 25.57 8.07
N GLY A 180 -9.79 24.70 8.79
CA GLY A 180 -10.43 23.50 8.23
C GLY A 180 -11.67 23.09 9.01
N LEU A 181 -12.42 22.13 8.47
CA LEU A 181 -13.58 21.54 9.14
C LEU A 181 -13.22 20.12 9.58
N LEU A 182 -13.17 19.87 10.89
CA LEU A 182 -12.90 18.56 11.47
C LEU A 182 -14.22 17.90 11.88
N GLU A 183 -14.51 16.70 11.36
CA GLU A 183 -15.65 15.88 11.80
C GLU A 183 -15.53 15.59 13.30
N ARG A 184 -16.62 15.75 14.05
CA ARG A 184 -16.63 15.48 15.51
C ARG A 184 -16.60 13.99 15.82
N ASP A 185 -17.25 13.21 14.97
CA ASP A 185 -17.35 11.77 15.10
C ASP A 185 -16.16 11.10 14.43
N GLU A 186 -15.75 9.97 14.99
CA GLU A 186 -14.72 9.12 14.39
C GLU A 186 -15.20 8.55 13.06
N LEU A 187 -14.28 8.40 12.12
CA LEU A 187 -14.58 7.68 10.89
C LEU A 187 -14.82 6.21 11.23
N GLU A 188 -15.97 5.70 10.80
CA GLU A 188 -16.26 4.27 10.89
C GLU A 188 -15.30 3.50 10.00
N VAL A 189 -14.48 2.65 10.62
CA VAL A 189 -13.60 1.70 9.94
C VAL A 189 -14.07 0.30 10.30
N ALA A 190 -13.93 -0.65 9.37
CA ALA A 190 -14.13 -2.06 9.70
C ALA A 190 -13.24 -2.44 10.90
N SER A 191 -13.78 -3.18 11.86
CA SER A 191 -13.07 -3.57 13.09
C SER A 191 -11.75 -4.31 12.82
N SER A 192 -11.62 -4.99 11.68
CA SER A 192 -10.38 -5.63 11.23
C SER A 192 -9.27 -4.65 10.82
N SER A 193 -9.62 -3.41 10.53
CA SER A 193 -8.73 -2.33 10.09
C SER A 193 -8.62 -1.21 11.12
N GLU A 194 -9.26 -1.34 12.28
CA GLU A 194 -9.15 -0.39 13.38
C GLU A 194 -7.77 -0.53 14.05
N GLY A 195 -6.99 0.54 14.00
CA GLY A 195 -5.69 0.61 14.64
C GLY A 195 -5.83 0.81 16.15
N ARG A 196 -4.94 0.20 16.94
CA ARG A 196 -4.97 0.31 18.41
C ARG A 196 -4.45 1.65 18.94
N THR A 197 -3.64 2.35 18.16
CA THR A 197 -2.87 3.51 18.63
C THR A 197 -3.46 4.85 18.19
N LYS A 198 -4.28 4.87 17.13
CA LYS A 198 -4.76 6.10 16.49
C LYS A 198 -6.25 6.00 16.19
N LYS A 199 -6.96 7.11 16.42
CA LYS A 199 -8.34 7.33 15.95
C LYS A 199 -8.35 8.15 14.67
N LEU A 200 -9.31 7.89 13.79
CA LEU A 200 -9.43 8.54 12.49
C LEU A 200 -10.60 9.52 12.48
N TYR A 201 -10.39 10.72 11.95
CA TYR A 201 -11.42 11.74 11.79
C TYR A 201 -11.41 12.24 10.35
N GLY A 202 -12.58 12.57 9.80
CA GLY A 202 -12.65 13.28 8.52
C GLY A 202 -12.25 14.74 8.72
N ILE A 203 -11.45 15.29 7.81
CA ILE A 203 -11.13 16.73 7.81
C ILE A 203 -11.23 17.28 6.39
N ILE A 204 -11.79 18.48 6.26
CA ILE A 204 -11.86 19.23 5.01
C ILE A 204 -10.96 20.46 5.11
N ILE A 205 -10.00 20.59 4.21
CA ILE A 205 -9.09 21.73 4.10
C ILE A 205 -9.16 22.23 2.67
N GLU A 206 -9.51 23.50 2.47
CA GLU A 206 -9.63 24.12 1.13
C GLU A 206 -10.54 23.34 0.16
N GLY A 207 -11.62 22.74 0.69
CA GLY A 207 -12.57 21.93 -0.08
C GLY A 207 -12.09 20.51 -0.40
N GLN A 208 -10.86 20.14 -0.05
CA GLN A 208 -10.31 18.80 -0.21
C GLN A 208 -10.52 17.94 1.02
N GLN A 209 -10.83 16.66 0.83
CA GLN A 209 -11.06 15.71 1.93
C GLN A 209 -9.79 14.96 2.31
N TYR A 210 -9.54 14.92 3.61
CA TYR A 210 -8.42 14.21 4.23
C TYR A 210 -8.91 13.35 5.41
N VAL A 211 -8.00 12.54 5.92
CA VAL A 211 -8.14 11.80 7.18
C VAL A 211 -7.13 12.37 8.17
N ALA A 212 -7.62 12.85 9.31
CA ALA A 212 -6.80 13.26 10.44
C ALA A 212 -6.66 12.10 11.43
N LYS A 213 -5.42 11.69 11.69
CA LYS A 213 -5.07 10.61 12.63
C LYS A 213 -4.63 11.19 13.96
N LYS A 214 -5.41 10.95 15.01
CA LYS A 214 -5.11 11.38 16.38
C LYS A 214 -4.53 10.22 17.18
N LEU A 215 -3.39 10.41 17.83
CA LEU A 215 -2.83 9.41 18.74
C LEU A 215 -3.70 9.30 20.02
N VAL A 216 -4.06 8.07 20.39
CA VAL A 216 -4.87 7.78 21.60
C VAL A 216 -4.20 6.80 22.55
N ASN A 217 -3.18 6.08 22.09
CA ASN A 217 -2.43 5.16 22.92
C ASN A 217 -0.96 5.17 22.47
N ALA A 218 -0.07 5.56 23.39
CA ALA A 218 1.38 5.61 23.19
C ALA A 218 2.12 4.39 23.78
N GLY A 219 1.40 3.30 24.07
CA GLY A 219 1.92 2.00 24.49
C GLY A 219 1.69 1.67 25.96
N GLU A 220 1.34 2.67 26.75
CA GLU A 220 1.07 2.55 28.19
C GLU A 220 -0.39 2.18 28.50
N GLY A 221 -1.20 1.94 27.47
CA GLY A 221 -2.64 1.72 27.58
C GLY A 221 -3.44 2.99 27.29
N LEU A 222 -4.75 2.91 27.50
CA LEU A 222 -5.62 4.09 27.40
C LEU A 222 -5.41 4.94 28.67
N VAL A 223 -4.77 6.09 28.50
CA VAL A 223 -4.57 7.05 29.58
C VAL A 223 -5.84 7.88 29.76
N GLU A 224 -6.36 7.94 30.99
CA GLU A 224 -7.46 8.83 31.34
C GLU A 224 -7.01 10.29 31.14
N GLY A 225 -7.70 11.04 30.29
CA GLY A 225 -7.27 12.38 29.85
C GLY A 225 -6.55 12.42 28.48
N GLY A 226 -6.27 11.27 27.87
CA GLY A 226 -5.65 11.17 26.55
C GLY A 226 -4.13 11.31 26.55
N VAL A 227 -3.52 11.19 25.37
CA VAL A 227 -2.06 11.29 25.22
C VAL A 227 -1.63 12.76 25.27
N PRO A 228 -0.63 13.13 26.11
CA PRO A 228 -0.12 14.50 26.14
C PRO A 228 0.31 15.01 24.75
N VAL A 229 0.08 16.29 24.48
CA VAL A 229 0.34 16.91 23.17
C VAL A 229 1.80 16.75 22.73
N ALA A 230 2.76 16.94 23.66
CA ALA A 230 4.18 16.76 23.38
C ALA A 230 4.51 15.30 22.96
N THR A 231 3.96 14.32 23.67
CA THR A 231 4.10 12.89 23.34
C THR A 231 3.47 12.57 21.99
N ALA A 232 2.26 13.08 21.72
CA ALA A 232 1.59 12.91 20.44
C ALA A 232 2.41 13.53 19.29
N LEU A 233 2.95 14.73 19.48
CA LEU A 233 3.82 15.38 18.50
C LEU A 233 5.06 14.55 18.20
N LYS A 234 5.77 14.06 19.23
CA LYS A 234 6.95 13.20 19.08
C LYS A 234 6.63 11.93 18.29
N CYS A 235 5.58 11.20 18.69
CA CYS A 235 5.19 9.95 18.04
C CYS A 235 4.73 10.15 16.58
N LEU A 236 3.88 11.16 16.33
CA LEU A 236 3.38 11.45 14.99
C LEU A 236 4.47 12.04 14.08
N THR A 237 5.47 12.72 14.65
CA THR A 237 6.69 13.11 13.93
C THR A 237 7.45 11.89 13.42
N THR A 238 7.63 10.88 14.27
CA THR A 238 8.24 9.61 13.86
C THR A 238 7.41 8.89 12.78
N ASP A 239 6.07 8.96 12.84
CA ASP A 239 5.19 8.41 11.80
C ASP A 239 5.37 9.11 10.45
N ILE A 240 5.35 10.46 10.41
CA ILE A 240 5.48 11.20 9.15
C ILE A 240 6.87 11.00 8.54
N VAL A 241 7.93 10.95 9.35
CA VAL A 241 9.29 10.64 8.89
C VAL A 241 9.35 9.25 8.25
N ARG A 242 8.69 8.24 8.84
CA ARG A 242 8.60 6.89 8.26
C ARG A 242 7.86 6.89 6.93
N LEU A 243 6.73 7.60 6.83
CA LEU A 243 5.97 7.71 5.59
C LEU A 243 6.79 8.39 4.48
N MET A 244 7.50 9.47 4.80
CA MET A 244 8.32 10.19 3.82
C MET A 244 9.57 9.39 3.40
N ARG A 245 10.19 8.64 4.33
CA ARG A 245 11.26 7.68 3.98
C ARG A 245 10.75 6.56 3.09
N LEU A 246 9.54 6.05 3.35
CA LEU A 246 8.91 5.04 2.50
C LEU A 246 8.79 5.54 1.06
N ARG A 247 8.33 6.78 0.87
CA ARG A 247 8.28 7.42 -0.46
C ARG A 247 9.66 7.52 -1.10
N SER A 248 10.62 8.13 -0.42
CA SER A 248 11.97 8.33 -0.96
C SER A 248 12.64 7.00 -1.37
N PHE A 249 12.57 5.98 -0.52
CA PHE A 249 13.13 4.67 -0.87
C PHE A 249 12.35 3.98 -1.99
N MET A 250 11.03 4.17 -2.09
CA MET A 250 10.24 3.59 -3.18
C MET A 250 10.62 4.21 -4.54
N ASP A 251 10.91 5.52 -4.58
CA ASP A 251 11.40 6.18 -5.79
C ASP A 251 12.75 5.61 -6.24
N GLN A 252 13.67 5.40 -5.30
CA GLN A 252 14.97 4.76 -5.57
C GLN A 252 14.80 3.29 -6.03
N PHE A 253 13.89 2.55 -5.40
CA PHE A 253 13.55 1.18 -5.78
C PHE A 253 13.02 1.12 -7.21
N TYR A 254 12.12 2.03 -7.59
CA TYR A 254 11.60 2.12 -8.96
C TYR A 254 12.66 2.52 -9.97
N ALA A 255 13.57 3.44 -9.62
CA ALA A 255 14.71 3.77 -10.47
C ALA A 255 15.57 2.53 -10.74
N ARG A 256 15.90 1.77 -9.68
CA ARG A 256 16.64 0.50 -9.81
C ARG A 256 15.86 -0.55 -10.60
N ALA A 257 14.56 -0.66 -10.40
CA ALA A 257 13.73 -1.60 -11.16
C ALA A 257 13.75 -1.30 -12.66
N ARG A 258 13.70 -0.01 -13.04
CA ARG A 258 13.83 0.40 -14.44
C ARG A 258 15.22 0.09 -15.00
N GLU A 259 16.28 0.42 -14.25
CA GLU A 259 17.67 0.16 -14.64
C GLU A 259 17.91 -1.33 -14.95
N TYR A 260 17.40 -2.22 -14.11
CA TYR A 260 17.58 -3.67 -14.25
C TYR A 260 16.46 -4.38 -15.03
N GLY A 261 15.50 -3.64 -15.60
CA GLY A 261 14.36 -4.20 -16.32
C GLY A 261 13.49 -5.15 -15.47
N ALA A 262 13.41 -4.91 -14.15
CA ALA A 262 12.60 -5.69 -13.24
C ALA A 262 11.12 -5.26 -13.32
N GLU A 263 10.23 -6.19 -13.65
CA GLU A 263 8.80 -5.93 -13.70
C GLU A 263 8.18 -5.91 -12.30
N VAL A 264 7.94 -4.72 -11.78
CA VAL A 264 7.33 -4.50 -10.45
C VAL A 264 5.85 -4.10 -10.55
N ALA A 265 5.11 -4.25 -9.47
CA ALA A 265 3.76 -3.70 -9.35
C ALA A 265 3.80 -2.17 -9.27
N ASN A 266 2.79 -1.50 -9.82
CA ASN A 266 2.59 -0.07 -9.67
C ASN A 266 1.98 0.21 -8.28
N LEU A 267 2.81 0.69 -7.37
CA LEU A 267 2.50 1.05 -5.99
C LEU A 267 2.76 2.55 -5.85
N ARG A 268 1.94 3.23 -5.08
CA ARG A 268 2.17 4.63 -4.65
C ARG A 268 2.29 4.67 -3.14
N VAL A 269 2.90 5.72 -2.63
CA VAL A 269 2.98 5.97 -1.19
C VAL A 269 2.11 7.17 -0.88
N SER A 270 1.26 7.06 0.13
CA SER A 270 0.39 8.13 0.60
C SER A 270 1.20 9.40 0.91
N ASP A 271 0.62 10.56 0.57
CA ASP A 271 1.11 11.85 1.05
C ASP A 271 0.74 12.04 2.52
N GLY A 272 1.43 12.96 3.20
CA GLY A 272 1.00 13.37 4.52
C GLY A 272 1.72 14.61 5.04
N PHE A 273 1.14 15.20 6.07
CA PHE A 273 1.69 16.32 6.84
C PHE A 273 1.15 16.27 8.27
N LEU A 274 1.79 16.95 9.21
CA LEU A 274 1.19 17.14 10.54
C LEU A 274 0.44 18.46 10.60
N ILE A 275 -0.56 18.53 11.47
CA ILE A 275 -1.18 19.80 11.87
C ILE A 275 -1.13 19.96 13.39
N LYS A 276 -0.82 21.17 13.84
CA LYS A 276 -0.96 21.59 15.25
C LYS A 276 -2.23 22.44 15.36
N VAL A 277 -3.24 21.93 16.05
CA VAL A 277 -4.53 22.60 16.21
C VAL A 277 -4.49 23.50 17.45
N PHE A 278 -4.96 24.73 17.30
CA PHE A 278 -5.05 25.73 18.36
C PHE A 278 -6.47 25.82 18.92
N GLU A 279 -6.60 26.20 20.19
CA GLU A 279 -7.89 26.36 20.87
C GLU A 279 -8.71 27.51 20.29
N THR A 280 -8.06 28.61 19.94
CA THR A 280 -8.68 29.80 19.36
C THR A 280 -7.93 30.25 18.11
N LYS A 281 -8.59 31.04 17.26
CA LYS A 281 -7.94 31.67 16.12
C LYS A 281 -6.84 32.59 16.66
N PRO A 282 -5.56 32.41 16.26
CA PRO A 282 -4.49 33.28 16.70
C PRO A 282 -4.79 34.69 16.21
N ASN A 283 -4.85 35.65 17.12
CA ASN A 283 -4.95 37.06 16.77
C ASN A 283 -3.55 37.55 16.39
N ASN A 284 -3.39 38.08 15.18
CA ASN A 284 -2.10 38.60 14.66
C ASN A 284 -1.45 39.70 15.53
N ALA A 285 -2.14 40.22 16.55
CA ALA A 285 -1.71 41.34 17.37
C ALA A 285 -1.11 40.94 18.73
N GLU A 286 -1.21 39.67 19.15
CA GLU A 286 -0.69 39.24 20.46
C GLU A 286 0.64 38.50 20.33
N VAL A 287 1.60 38.89 21.16
CA VAL A 287 2.95 38.30 21.26
C VAL A 287 2.91 36.87 21.82
N ASN A 288 1.79 36.45 22.41
CA ASN A 288 1.64 35.12 22.99
C ASN A 288 1.33 34.09 21.92
N ARG A 289 2.22 33.10 21.77
CA ARG A 289 1.96 31.94 20.91
C ARG A 289 0.71 31.20 21.44
N PRO A 290 -0.27 30.90 20.57
CA PRO A 290 -1.47 30.18 20.97
C PRO A 290 -1.12 28.80 21.51
N SER A 291 -1.87 28.33 22.52
CA SER A 291 -1.72 26.99 23.07
C SER A 291 -2.09 25.93 22.02
N VAL A 292 -1.21 24.95 21.83
CA VAL A 292 -1.49 23.78 20.96
C VAL A 292 -2.40 22.82 21.73
N GLN A 293 -3.60 22.62 21.23
CA GLN A 293 -4.61 21.74 21.83
C GLN A 293 -4.44 20.28 21.40
N ALA A 294 -4.09 20.05 20.13
CA ALA A 294 -3.96 18.71 19.58
C ALA A 294 -3.02 18.67 18.38
N VAL A 295 -2.49 17.48 18.09
CA VAL A 295 -1.68 17.21 16.90
C VAL A 295 -2.28 16.04 16.13
N TYR A 296 -2.32 16.16 14.81
CA TYR A 296 -2.81 15.12 13.92
C TYR A 296 -1.81 14.85 12.80
N LEU A 297 -1.71 13.59 12.39
CA LEU A 297 -1.12 13.22 11.09
C LEU A 297 -2.23 13.20 10.05
N VAL A 298 -2.12 14.03 9.03
CA VAL A 298 -3.14 14.20 7.99
C VAL A 298 -2.67 13.55 6.69
N GLU A 299 -3.53 12.72 6.10
CA GLU A 299 -3.31 12.06 4.81
C GLU A 299 -4.53 12.26 3.89
N PRO A 300 -4.39 12.21 2.56
CA PRO A 300 -5.54 12.24 1.65
C PRO A 300 -6.58 11.16 1.99
N ARG A 301 -7.87 11.52 1.89
CA ARG A 301 -8.93 10.54 2.11
C ARG A 301 -9.00 9.56 0.96
N ARG A 302 -8.86 8.28 1.27
CA ARG A 302 -8.89 7.20 0.28
C ARG A 302 -10.33 6.74 0.05
N ALA A 303 -10.65 6.39 -1.21
CA ALA A 303 -11.98 5.93 -1.61
C ALA A 303 -12.35 4.58 -0.97
N SER A 304 -11.36 3.71 -0.75
CA SER A 304 -11.52 2.43 -0.07
C SER A 304 -11.00 2.49 1.36
N THR A 305 -11.79 1.99 2.31
CA THR A 305 -11.38 1.77 3.71
C THR A 305 -10.78 0.38 3.93
N VAL A 306 -10.82 -0.50 2.92
CA VAL A 306 -10.28 -1.86 3.01
C VAL A 306 -8.75 -1.82 2.85
N ALA A 307 -8.04 -2.19 3.92
CA ALA A 307 -6.60 -2.31 3.92
C ALA A 307 -6.14 -3.74 3.54
N PHE A 308 -5.19 -3.81 2.62
CA PHE A 308 -4.45 -5.01 2.24
C PHE A 308 -3.14 -5.03 3.01
N LYS A 309 -2.95 -6.06 3.85
CA LYS A 309 -1.75 -6.23 4.67
C LYS A 309 -0.76 -7.16 3.97
N PHE A 310 0.42 -6.64 3.63
CA PHE A 310 1.50 -7.37 2.96
C PHE A 310 2.50 -7.97 3.95
N THR A 311 2.80 -7.22 5.02
CA THR A 311 3.58 -7.72 6.16
C THR A 311 2.88 -7.30 7.45
N GLY A 312 3.10 -8.07 8.51
CA GLY A 312 2.83 -7.62 9.87
C GLY A 312 4.09 -7.09 10.52
N THR A 313 3.96 -6.60 11.75
CA THR A 313 5.10 -6.18 12.57
C THR A 313 6.14 -7.30 12.73
N MET A 314 5.67 -8.53 12.94
CA MET A 314 6.51 -9.72 13.13
C MET A 314 6.09 -10.89 12.24
N SER A 315 5.39 -10.63 11.13
CA SER A 315 4.93 -11.67 10.21
C SER A 315 5.12 -11.21 8.76
N ILE A 316 5.26 -12.18 7.86
CA ILE A 316 5.40 -11.95 6.41
C ILE A 316 4.27 -12.71 5.74
N SER A 317 3.60 -12.07 4.78
CA SER A 317 2.62 -12.78 3.95
C SER A 317 3.31 -13.83 3.06
N SER A 318 2.71 -15.01 2.96
CA SER A 318 3.15 -16.06 2.02
C SER A 318 2.52 -15.90 0.64
N ASN A 319 1.76 -14.83 0.39
CA ASN A 319 1.13 -14.61 -0.91
C ASN A 319 2.20 -14.40 -1.99
N ARG A 320 1.97 -15.05 -3.14
CA ARG A 320 2.88 -15.01 -4.29
C ARG A 320 2.44 -14.01 -5.36
N ASP A 321 1.37 -13.25 -5.16
CA ASP A 321 0.94 -12.27 -6.16
C ASP A 321 2.00 -11.17 -6.38
N LYS A 322 2.00 -10.58 -7.58
CA LYS A 322 3.00 -9.57 -7.97
C LYS A 322 3.09 -8.40 -6.98
N ARG A 323 1.98 -7.97 -6.37
CA ARG A 323 1.99 -6.84 -5.43
C ARG A 323 2.70 -7.24 -4.15
N THR A 324 2.37 -8.39 -3.57
CA THR A 324 3.07 -8.91 -2.40
C THR A 324 4.56 -9.11 -2.70
N GLN A 325 4.91 -9.75 -3.82
CA GLN A 325 6.32 -9.93 -4.19
C GLN A 325 7.08 -8.61 -4.39
N THR A 326 6.41 -7.59 -4.94
CA THR A 326 7.00 -6.25 -5.09
C THR A 326 7.28 -5.61 -3.73
N VAL A 327 6.32 -5.65 -2.80
CA VAL A 327 6.51 -5.10 -1.44
C VAL A 327 7.62 -5.83 -0.70
N LEU A 328 7.69 -7.16 -0.79
CA LEU A 328 8.75 -7.94 -0.14
C LEU A 328 10.13 -7.68 -0.77
N ALA A 329 10.21 -7.54 -2.09
CA ALA A 329 11.46 -7.16 -2.77
C ALA A 329 11.89 -5.73 -2.42
N PHE A 330 10.94 -4.81 -2.23
CA PHE A 330 11.20 -3.46 -1.76
C PHE A 330 11.78 -3.45 -0.34
N ILE A 331 11.21 -4.21 0.60
CA ILE A 331 11.75 -4.32 1.97
C ILE A 331 13.18 -4.89 1.94
N HIS A 332 13.42 -5.92 1.14
CA HIS A 332 14.77 -6.48 0.93
C HIS A 332 15.71 -5.40 0.38
N TYR A 333 15.31 -4.67 -0.67
CA TYR A 333 16.10 -3.58 -1.22
C TYR A 333 16.51 -2.57 -0.15
N VAL A 334 15.57 -2.12 0.70
CA VAL A 334 15.84 -1.19 1.81
C VAL A 334 16.85 -1.76 2.80
N LEU A 335 16.73 -3.04 3.19
CA LEU A 335 17.71 -3.70 4.05
C LEU A 335 19.11 -3.68 3.42
N GLN A 336 19.21 -3.96 2.13
CA GLN A 336 20.49 -3.99 1.45
C GLN A 336 21.13 -2.59 1.41
N ILE A 337 20.40 -1.57 0.96
CA ILE A 337 21.00 -0.23 0.79
C ILE A 337 21.30 0.47 2.12
N THR A 338 20.58 0.10 3.19
CA THR A 338 20.83 0.63 4.53
C THR A 338 21.76 -0.25 5.37
N ALA A 339 22.33 -1.32 4.79
CA ALA A 339 23.15 -2.31 5.49
C ALA A 339 22.47 -2.82 6.78
N CYS A 340 21.19 -3.17 6.68
CA CYS A 340 20.34 -3.64 7.77
C CYS A 340 20.15 -2.65 8.94
N LYS A 341 20.40 -1.35 8.74
CA LYS A 341 20.12 -0.31 9.75
C LYS A 341 18.66 0.13 9.76
N TYR A 342 17.91 -0.18 8.71
CA TYR A 342 16.52 0.22 8.58
C TYR A 342 15.71 -0.82 7.82
N MET A 343 14.52 -1.14 8.30
CA MET A 343 13.60 -2.05 7.61
C MET A 343 12.17 -1.58 7.79
N PHE A 344 11.38 -1.61 6.72
CA PHE A 344 9.93 -1.44 6.84
C PHE A 344 9.25 -2.72 7.30
N ALA A 345 8.25 -2.56 8.16
CA ALA A 345 7.37 -3.59 8.69
C ALA A 345 5.92 -3.11 8.66
N ASP A 346 4.98 -4.02 8.91
CA ASP A 346 3.54 -3.72 8.89
C ASP A 346 3.09 -3.01 7.60
N MET A 347 3.66 -3.41 6.46
CA MET A 347 3.38 -2.80 5.17
C MET A 347 1.96 -3.13 4.76
N GLN A 348 1.17 -2.08 4.55
CA GLN A 348 -0.22 -2.17 4.13
C GLN A 348 -0.57 -1.09 3.13
N GLY A 349 -1.66 -1.30 2.39
CA GLY A 349 -2.17 -0.30 1.46
C GLY A 349 -3.64 -0.52 1.10
N SER A 350 -4.21 0.39 0.33
CA SER A 350 -5.57 0.25 -0.19
C SER A 350 -5.60 0.56 -1.68
N LEU A 351 -6.58 -0.01 -2.38
CA LEU A 351 -6.81 0.30 -3.78
C LEU A 351 -7.45 1.68 -3.91
N GLU A 352 -6.88 2.51 -4.78
CA GLU A 352 -7.41 3.80 -5.17
C GLU A 352 -7.67 3.79 -6.67
N ILE A 353 -8.81 4.34 -7.08
CA ILE A 353 -9.17 4.49 -8.50
C ILE A 353 -8.73 5.89 -8.92
N LEU A 354 -7.73 5.96 -9.79
CA LEU A 354 -7.30 7.23 -10.34
C LEU A 354 -8.32 7.68 -11.40
N ALA A 355 -8.93 8.84 -11.18
CA ALA A 355 -10.04 9.36 -12.00
C ALA A 355 -9.65 9.54 -13.48
N ASP A 356 -8.37 9.80 -13.76
CA ASP A 356 -7.81 10.03 -15.09
C ASP A 356 -7.53 8.74 -15.88
N GLN A 357 -7.24 7.63 -15.19
CA GLN A 357 -6.67 6.43 -15.82
C GLN A 357 -7.58 5.21 -15.80
N GLN A 358 -8.72 5.25 -15.10
CA GLN A 358 -9.57 4.09 -14.80
C GLN A 358 -8.77 2.89 -14.24
N GLN A 359 -7.56 3.15 -13.74
CA GLN A 359 -6.64 2.15 -13.25
C GLN A 359 -6.68 2.18 -11.73
N SER A 360 -6.85 1.00 -11.13
CA SER A 360 -6.66 0.85 -9.70
C SER A 360 -5.17 0.82 -9.39
N VAL A 361 -4.74 1.68 -8.47
CA VAL A 361 -3.37 1.71 -7.94
C VAL A 361 -3.39 1.34 -6.48
N MET A 362 -2.37 0.62 -6.01
CA MET A 362 -2.22 0.29 -4.60
C MET A 362 -1.47 1.44 -3.92
N VAL A 363 -2.10 2.11 -2.96
CA VAL A 363 -1.48 3.18 -2.17
C VAL A 363 -1.08 2.64 -0.81
N LEU A 364 0.22 2.63 -0.53
CA LEU A 364 0.82 2.21 0.74
C LEU A 364 0.77 3.35 1.76
N PHE A 365 0.46 3.03 3.00
CA PHE A 365 0.35 4.01 4.08
C PHE A 365 0.65 3.38 5.45
N ASP A 366 0.88 4.24 6.45
CA ASP A 366 1.08 3.88 7.86
C ASP A 366 2.13 2.77 8.08
N PRO A 367 3.36 2.90 7.54
CA PRO A 367 4.38 1.87 7.74
C PRO A 367 4.91 1.87 9.17
N MET A 368 5.24 0.70 9.67
CA MET A 368 6.12 0.52 10.84
C MET A 368 7.55 0.26 10.37
N THR A 369 8.51 0.33 11.30
CA THR A 369 9.91 0.09 10.98
C THR A 369 10.66 -0.59 12.11
N HIS A 370 11.67 -1.38 11.75
CA HIS A 370 12.64 -1.93 12.68
C HIS A 370 14.01 -1.26 12.49
N THR A 371 14.64 -0.87 13.60
CA THR A 371 16.03 -0.37 13.64
C THR A 371 16.84 -1.11 14.68
N PRO A 372 18.14 -1.36 14.47
CA PRO A 372 18.94 -2.06 15.46
C PRO A 372 18.77 -1.51 16.89
N GLU A 373 18.64 -0.19 17.02
CA GLU A 373 18.56 0.54 18.28
C GLU A 373 17.16 0.56 18.91
N LYS A 374 16.12 0.13 18.19
CA LYS A 374 14.70 0.14 18.65
C LYS A 374 14.14 1.51 18.99
N LEU A 375 14.56 2.55 18.28
CA LEU A 375 14.23 3.95 18.63
C LEU A 375 12.99 4.49 17.93
N LEU A 376 12.35 3.73 17.04
CA LEU A 376 11.27 4.26 16.17
C LEU A 376 9.84 3.98 16.67
N GLY A 377 9.69 3.68 17.96
CA GLY A 377 8.40 3.54 18.65
C GLY A 377 7.99 2.09 18.94
N LEU A 378 6.78 1.91 19.44
CA LEU A 378 6.29 0.67 20.08
C LEU A 378 6.35 -0.59 19.22
N GLY A 379 6.26 -0.45 17.90
CA GLY A 379 6.35 -1.59 16.99
C GLY A 379 7.74 -1.87 16.45
N ASP A 380 8.77 -1.18 16.94
CA ASP A 380 10.15 -1.42 16.57
C ASP A 380 10.73 -2.58 17.39
N HIS A 381 10.77 -3.77 16.78
CA HIS A 381 11.36 -4.97 17.40
C HIS A 381 12.87 -5.08 17.13
N GLY A 382 13.45 -4.06 16.50
CA GLY A 382 14.84 -3.94 16.11
C GLY A 382 15.44 -5.14 15.43
N LEU A 383 16.66 -5.53 15.83
CA LEU A 383 17.37 -6.65 15.19
C LEU A 383 16.55 -7.95 15.18
N ALA A 384 15.72 -8.20 16.20
CA ALA A 384 14.88 -9.40 16.23
C ALA A 384 13.84 -9.39 15.10
N GLY A 385 13.22 -8.23 14.83
CA GLY A 385 12.28 -8.06 13.72
C GLY A 385 12.98 -8.18 12.36
N ILE A 386 14.16 -7.59 12.20
CA ILE A 386 14.97 -7.67 10.98
C ILE A 386 15.40 -9.12 10.70
N GLN A 387 15.96 -9.80 11.69
CA GLN A 387 16.37 -11.20 11.59
C GLN A 387 15.19 -12.12 11.27
N LYS A 388 14.01 -11.84 11.84
CA LYS A 388 12.79 -12.59 11.52
C LYS A 388 12.41 -12.41 10.05
N PHE A 389 12.47 -11.20 9.51
CA PHE A 389 12.24 -10.97 8.08
C PHE A 389 13.23 -11.79 7.24
N ILE A 390 14.53 -11.66 7.50
CA ILE A 390 15.58 -12.36 6.73
C ILE A 390 15.40 -13.88 6.76
N LYS A 391 15.01 -14.45 7.91
CA LYS A 391 14.78 -15.88 8.08
C LYS A 391 13.64 -16.41 7.19
N PHE A 392 12.55 -15.65 7.06
CA PHE A 392 11.34 -16.10 6.38
C PHE A 392 11.18 -15.53 4.97
N HIS A 393 11.97 -14.53 4.58
CA HIS A 393 11.95 -13.96 3.24
C HIS A 393 12.50 -14.97 2.23
N GLN A 394 11.71 -15.27 1.20
CA GLN A 394 12.15 -16.01 0.03
C GLN A 394 12.32 -15.02 -1.12
N CYS A 395 13.53 -14.95 -1.68
CA CYS A 395 13.80 -14.06 -2.80
C CYS A 395 12.89 -14.43 -3.99
N SER A 396 12.13 -13.47 -4.47
CA SER A 396 11.31 -13.63 -5.67
C SER A 396 12.14 -13.40 -6.95
N THR A 397 11.50 -13.59 -8.10
CA THR A 397 12.05 -13.18 -9.39
C THR A 397 12.39 -11.69 -9.42
N ILE A 398 11.62 -10.85 -8.74
CA ILE A 398 11.89 -9.41 -8.62
C ILE A 398 13.21 -9.17 -7.87
N CYS A 399 13.43 -9.82 -6.71
CA CYS A 399 14.69 -9.72 -5.95
C CYS A 399 15.89 -10.12 -6.82
N ARG A 400 15.76 -11.24 -7.55
CA ARG A 400 16.81 -11.76 -8.44
C ARG A 400 17.11 -10.80 -9.60
N ARG A 401 16.08 -10.25 -10.23
CA ARG A 401 16.23 -9.28 -11.34
C ARG A 401 16.91 -7.99 -10.89
N LEU A 402 16.57 -7.50 -9.69
CA LEU A 402 17.20 -6.32 -9.07
C LEU A 402 18.64 -6.57 -8.56
N GLN A 403 19.14 -7.80 -8.70
CA GLN A 403 20.44 -8.25 -8.20
C GLN A 403 20.60 -7.94 -6.70
N LEU A 404 19.55 -8.21 -5.91
CA LEU A 404 19.63 -8.10 -4.46
C LEU A 404 20.50 -9.22 -3.89
N CYS A 405 21.19 -8.96 -2.79
CA CYS A 405 22.07 -9.91 -2.16
C CYS A 405 21.29 -11.10 -1.56
N GLY A 406 21.95 -12.24 -1.38
CA GLY A 406 21.34 -13.37 -0.68
C GLY A 406 21.06 -13.08 0.79
N ASN A 407 20.13 -13.83 1.38
CA ASN A 407 19.77 -13.75 2.80
C ASN A 407 20.99 -14.01 3.71
N GLU A 408 21.97 -14.79 3.26
CA GLU A 408 23.20 -15.09 4.00
C GLU A 408 24.00 -13.82 4.27
N ARG A 409 24.07 -12.92 3.28
CA ARG A 409 24.78 -11.64 3.41
C ARG A 409 24.05 -10.72 4.38
N LEU A 410 22.73 -10.58 4.26
CA LEU A 410 21.92 -9.80 5.21
C LEU A 410 22.05 -10.32 6.64
N ALA A 411 22.01 -11.64 6.82
CA ALA A 411 22.14 -12.29 8.12
C ALA A 411 23.54 -12.05 8.73
N SER A 412 24.59 -12.13 7.92
CA SER A 412 25.96 -11.79 8.35
C SER A 412 26.05 -10.33 8.79
N THR A 413 25.51 -9.39 8.02
CA THR A 413 25.46 -7.96 8.40
C THR A 413 24.73 -7.75 9.73
N CYS A 414 23.59 -8.40 9.95
CA CYS A 414 22.86 -8.29 11.23
C CYS A 414 23.68 -8.82 12.42
N LYS A 415 24.42 -9.93 12.24
CA LYS A 415 25.31 -10.47 13.29
C LYS A 415 26.43 -9.48 13.65
N HIS A 416 26.96 -8.76 12.67
CA HIS A 416 27.96 -7.72 12.92
C HIS A 416 27.39 -6.55 13.72
N LEU A 417 26.20 -6.06 13.36
CA LEU A 417 25.51 -5.00 14.13
C LEU A 417 25.23 -5.43 15.57
N GLN A 418 24.78 -6.67 15.77
CA GLN A 418 24.51 -7.21 17.11
C GLN A 418 25.76 -7.23 18.01
N ARG A 419 26.94 -7.55 17.44
CA ARG A 419 28.21 -7.52 18.18
C ARG A 419 28.62 -6.11 18.57
N GLY A 420 28.44 -5.13 17.67
CA GLY A 420 28.75 -3.72 17.94
C GLY A 420 27.87 -3.12 19.05
N GLN A 421 26.63 -3.57 19.19
CA GLN A 421 25.75 -3.14 20.29
C GLN A 421 26.17 -3.71 21.65
N ALA A 422 26.68 -4.94 21.70
CA ALA A 422 27.19 -5.53 22.93
C ALA A 422 28.39 -4.74 23.47
N THR A 423 29.32 -4.34 22.59
CA THR A 423 30.50 -3.58 22.99
C THR A 423 30.21 -2.18 23.55
N ILE A 424 29.09 -1.55 23.14
CA ILE A 424 28.70 -0.23 23.67
C ILE A 424 28.11 -0.37 25.09
N ARG A 425 27.31 -1.42 25.34
CA ARG A 425 26.70 -1.66 26.64
C ARG A 425 27.69 -2.08 27.72
N ASP A 426 28.76 -2.77 27.32
CA ASP A 426 29.81 -3.22 28.25
C ASP A 426 30.87 -2.13 28.50
N ASN A 427 30.66 -0.88 28.06
CA ASN A 427 31.55 0.25 28.38
C ASN A 427 31.14 0.89 29.71
N PRO A 428 31.88 0.64 30.82
CA PRO A 428 31.53 1.13 32.16
C PRO A 428 31.72 2.64 32.34
N TYR A 429 32.12 3.37 31.29
CA TYR A 429 32.38 4.82 31.34
C TYR A 429 31.27 5.67 30.72
N ILE A 430 30.16 5.08 30.27
CA ILE A 430 28.98 5.83 29.85
C ILE A 430 27.98 5.77 31.01
N ASP A 431 28.19 6.60 32.03
CA ASP A 431 27.21 6.81 33.09
C ASP A 431 25.96 7.49 32.49
N GLU A 432 24.77 6.97 32.83
CA GLU A 432 23.46 7.37 32.31
C GLU A 432 23.02 8.79 32.72
N GLU A 433 23.90 9.62 33.30
CA GLU A 433 23.57 10.94 33.82
C GLU A 433 23.46 12.05 32.73
N ASP A 434 23.99 11.84 31.52
CA ASP A 434 23.99 12.86 30.46
C ASP A 434 22.73 12.89 29.56
N GLU A 435 21.74 12.00 29.77
CA GLU A 435 20.49 11.99 28.96
C GLU A 435 19.38 12.92 29.46
N LEU A 436 19.59 13.69 30.55
CA LEU A 436 18.58 14.60 31.12
C LEU A 436 18.87 16.10 30.98
N GLU A 437 20.00 16.52 30.40
CA GLU A 437 20.33 17.95 30.23
C GLU A 437 20.06 18.46 28.80
N TYR A 438 18.81 18.40 28.36
CA TYR A 438 18.37 19.11 27.13
C TYR A 438 17.07 19.88 27.32
N ASP A 439 16.74 20.24 28.56
CA ASP A 439 15.54 21.01 28.87
C ASP A 439 15.79 22.00 30.03
N GLN A 440 16.69 22.96 29.80
CA GLN A 440 16.77 24.23 30.56
C GLN A 440 17.80 25.18 29.94
N ASN A 441 17.39 25.91 28.90
CA ASN A 441 18.11 27.13 28.55
C ASN A 441 17.17 28.18 27.97
N HIS A 442 16.25 28.65 28.81
CA HIS A 442 15.50 29.90 28.59
C HIS A 442 15.38 30.67 29.91
N GLY A 443 16.02 31.84 29.96
CA GLY A 443 15.53 33.00 30.70
C GLY A 443 16.19 33.29 32.04
N SER A 444 17.37 33.92 32.03
CA SER A 444 17.77 34.82 33.12
C SER A 444 18.14 36.19 32.56
N ASP A 445 17.12 36.90 32.06
CA ASP A 445 17.11 38.36 32.06
C ASP A 445 16.18 38.81 33.19
N LYS A 446 16.77 39.26 34.29
CA LYS A 446 16.14 40.19 35.23
C LYS A 446 17.07 41.38 35.39
N GLU A 447 16.58 42.50 34.86
CA GLU A 447 17.09 43.86 35.06
C GLU A 447 16.94 44.32 36.53
N GLU A 448 17.73 45.35 36.84
CA GLU A 448 17.64 46.25 38.00
C GLU A 448 16.29 46.98 38.11
#